data_AF-A0AAJ0PC66-F1
#
_entry.id   AF-A0AAJ0PC66-F1
#
_cell.length_a   1.000
_cell.length_b   1.000
_cell.length_c   1.000
_cell.angle_alpha   90.00
_cell.angle_beta   90.00
_cell.angle_gamma   90.00
#
_symmetry.space_group_name_H-M   'P 1'
#
loop_
_entity.id
_entity.type
_entity.pdbx_description
1 polymer ?
#
loop_
_entity_poly.entity_id
_entity_poly.type
_entity_poly.pdbx_seq_one_letter_code
_entity_poly.pdbx_strand_id
1 'polypeptide(L)'
;MLVRKPCSGYELKQYINLFWEAHHSQIYTALNKLHEQGYVTVKIDPVHKQKKIYHLTEAGQLVVTDWFQEETNLPTQRDEFLAKVYVISLFNQEQAADLLQDRRHHYQKIQKQYQHKMQEYNLITDPTEKQKNLGRYLILKRRLMVCATELEWCAWAQDILNRNQNQ
;
A
#
# COMPACT_ATOMS: atom_id res chain seq x y z
N MET A 1 -7.73 8.35 6.64
CA MET A 1 -6.57 8.56 7.56
C MET A 1 -6.86 9.57 8.66
N LEU A 2 -7.27 10.80 8.33
CA LEU A 2 -7.62 11.82 9.33
C LEU A 2 -8.83 11.45 10.20
N VAL A 3 -9.72 10.58 9.70
CA VAL A 3 -10.81 9.95 10.48
C VAL A 3 -10.32 9.28 11.77
N ARG A 4 -9.10 8.72 11.75
CA ARG A 4 -8.52 8.04 12.92
C ARG A 4 -8.04 9.03 13.98
N LYS A 5 -7.25 10.00 13.54
CA LYS A 5 -6.68 11.06 14.36
C LYS A 5 -6.10 12.17 13.48
N PRO A 6 -5.94 13.38 14.01
CA PRO A 6 -5.18 14.44 13.35
C PRO A 6 -3.74 13.98 13.06
N CYS A 7 -3.25 14.31 11.86
CA CYS A 7 -1.93 13.87 11.38
C CYS A 7 -1.22 15.00 10.63
N SER A 8 0.11 14.93 10.62
CA SER A 8 0.92 15.73 9.70
C SER A 8 0.85 15.21 8.26
N GLY A 9 1.20 16.06 7.29
CA GLY A 9 1.31 15.65 5.88
C GLY A 9 2.33 14.52 5.67
N TYR A 10 3.39 14.50 6.49
CA TYR A 10 4.38 13.42 6.49
C TYR A 10 3.78 12.06 6.93
N GLU A 11 3.04 12.04 8.04
CA GLU A 11 2.35 10.82 8.49
C GLU A 11 1.30 10.36 7.47
N LEU A 12 0.56 11.30 6.87
CA LEU A 12 -0.39 10.97 5.80
C LEU A 12 0.30 10.28 4.62
N LYS A 13 1.47 10.76 4.18
CA LYS A 13 2.28 10.09 3.15
C LYS A 13 2.61 8.66 3.52
N GLN A 14 3.05 8.41 4.75
CA GLN A 14 3.38 7.06 5.18
C GLN A 14 2.17 6.12 5.14
N TYR A 15 0.99 6.60 5.51
CA TYR A 15 -0.25 5.81 5.47
C TYR A 15 -0.78 5.58 4.07
N ILE A 16 -0.73 6.60 3.21
CA ILE A 16 -1.12 6.56 1.80
C ILE A 16 -0.24 5.54 1.05
N ASN A 17 1.07 5.55 1.31
CA ASN A 17 2.04 4.60 0.76
C ASN A 17 1.82 3.13 1.17
N LEU A 18 0.79 2.81 1.98
CA LEU A 18 0.39 1.42 2.24
C LEU A 18 -0.39 0.80 1.07
N PHE A 19 -1.01 1.61 0.20
CA PHE A 19 -1.86 1.11 -0.88
C PHE A 19 -1.57 1.70 -2.26
N TRP A 20 -1.00 2.90 -2.37
CA TRP A 20 -0.51 3.48 -3.63
C TRP A 20 0.73 4.33 -3.40
N GLU A 21 1.59 4.48 -4.41
CA GLU A 21 2.72 5.40 -4.30
C GLU A 21 2.23 6.84 -4.47
N ALA A 22 2.46 7.69 -3.47
CA ALA A 22 2.11 9.09 -3.54
C ALA A 22 3.34 9.99 -3.39
N HIS A 23 3.48 10.92 -4.33
CA HIS A 23 4.51 11.95 -4.26
C HIS A 23 4.14 13.00 -3.22
N HIS A 24 5.17 13.64 -2.67
CA HIS A 24 5.00 14.67 -1.65
C HIS A 24 4.11 15.81 -2.17
N SER A 25 4.43 16.33 -3.37
CA SER A 25 3.68 17.41 -4.01
C SER A 25 2.19 17.10 -4.17
N GLN A 26 1.84 15.86 -4.55
CA GLN A 26 0.45 15.43 -4.72
C GLN A 26 -0.33 15.51 -3.40
N ILE A 27 0.28 15.06 -2.30
CA ILE A 27 -0.36 15.06 -0.97
C ILE A 27 -0.63 16.49 -0.50
N TYR A 28 0.37 17.39 -0.57
CA TYR A 28 0.16 18.77 -0.10
C TYR A 28 -0.79 19.55 -1.01
N THR A 29 -0.75 19.30 -2.32
CA THR A 29 -1.72 19.90 -3.25
C THR A 29 -3.15 19.45 -2.91
N ALA A 30 -3.35 18.16 -2.66
CA ALA A 30 -4.66 17.64 -2.26
C ALA A 30 -5.10 18.20 -0.90
N LEU A 31 -4.21 18.26 0.09
CA LEU A 31 -4.51 18.81 1.40
C LEU A 31 -4.88 20.29 1.37
N ASN A 32 -4.20 21.09 0.54
CA ASN A 32 -4.57 22.49 0.34
C ASN A 32 -5.97 22.62 -0.26
N LYS A 33 -6.30 21.84 -1.29
CA LYS A 33 -7.65 21.83 -1.88
C LYS A 33 -8.73 21.42 -0.88
N LEU A 34 -8.49 20.35 -0.11
CA LEU A 34 -9.41 19.91 0.94
C LEU A 34 -9.58 20.98 2.03
N HIS A 35 -8.54 21.77 2.31
CA HIS A 35 -8.60 22.86 3.26
C HIS A 35 -9.43 24.04 2.72
N GLU A 36 -9.19 24.45 1.49
CA GLU A 36 -9.96 25.49 0.78
C GLU A 36 -11.45 25.12 0.68
N GLN A 37 -11.76 23.84 0.54
CA GLN A 37 -13.13 23.31 0.53
C GLN A 37 -13.76 23.16 1.92
N GLY A 38 -13.02 23.44 3.00
CA GLY A 38 -13.53 23.34 4.37
C GLY A 38 -13.64 21.91 4.91
N TYR A 39 -13.11 20.90 4.22
CA TYR A 39 -13.14 19.49 4.64
C TYR A 39 -12.05 19.15 5.65
N VAL A 40 -10.98 19.94 5.69
CA VAL A 40 -9.93 19.83 6.71
C VAL A 40 -9.56 21.21 7.27
N THR A 41 -9.18 21.24 8.54
CA THR A 41 -8.56 22.42 9.17
C THR A 41 -7.10 22.15 9.45
N VAL A 42 -6.30 23.21 9.49
CA VAL A 42 -4.86 23.13 9.76
C VAL A 42 -4.57 23.86 11.07
N LYS A 43 -3.92 23.16 12.00
CA LYS A 43 -3.34 23.77 13.20
C LYS A 43 -1.82 23.68 13.13
N ILE A 44 -1.14 24.73 13.58
CA ILE A 44 0.31 24.72 13.73
C ILE A 44 0.63 23.98 15.02
N ASP A 45 1.57 23.04 14.97
CA ASP A 45 2.07 22.36 16.15
C ASP A 45 2.72 23.40 17.10
N PRO A 46 2.29 23.49 18.37
CA PRO A 46 2.76 24.53 19.30
C PRO A 46 4.25 24.40 19.64
N VAL A 47 4.83 23.21 19.50
CA VAL A 47 6.24 22.92 19.77
C VAL A 47 7.07 23.08 18.49
N HIS A 48 6.55 22.59 17.36
CA HIS A 48 7.21 22.66 16.06
C HIS A 48 6.45 23.58 15.12
N LYS A 49 6.71 24.89 15.19
CA LYS A 49 5.98 25.92 14.42
C LYS A 49 5.93 25.71 12.90
N GLN A 50 6.80 24.86 12.35
CA GLN A 50 6.81 24.50 10.92
C GLN A 50 5.93 23.28 10.59
N LYS A 51 5.48 22.52 11.59
CA LYS A 51 4.68 21.30 11.41
C LYS A 51 3.19 21.65 11.38
N LYS A 52 2.57 21.44 10.22
CA LYS A 52 1.12 21.54 10.02
C LYS A 52 0.44 20.23 10.39
N ILE A 53 -0.52 20.30 11.31
CA ILE A 53 -1.38 19.18 11.71
C ILE A 53 -2.76 19.39 11.12
N TYR A 54 -3.17 18.45 10.28
CA TYR A 54 -4.46 18.46 9.60
C TYR A 54 -5.50 17.74 10.46
N HIS A 55 -6.69 18.32 10.56
CA HIS A 55 -7.83 17.79 11.29
C HIS A 55 -9.00 17.66 10.32
N LEU A 56 -9.73 16.55 10.40
CA LEU A 56 -10.97 16.39 9.65
C LEU A 56 -12.06 17.28 10.26
N THR A 57 -12.86 17.96 9.43
CA THR A 57 -14.05 18.69 9.86
C THR A 57 -15.28 17.80 9.81
N GLU A 58 -16.41 18.25 10.39
CA GLU A 58 -17.69 17.56 10.24
C GLU A 58 -18.12 17.45 8.78
N ALA A 59 -17.96 18.52 8.00
CA ALA A 59 -18.20 18.49 6.55
C ALA A 59 -17.30 17.46 5.84
N GLY A 60 -16.01 17.39 6.21
CA GLY A 60 -15.12 16.37 5.68
C GLY A 60 -15.49 14.94 6.09
N GLN A 61 -16.09 14.75 7.26
CA GLN A 61 -16.59 13.45 7.70
C GLN A 61 -17.80 13.00 6.89
N LEU A 62 -18.72 13.91 6.56
CA LEU A 62 -19.84 13.62 5.66
C LEU A 62 -19.35 13.18 4.28
N VAL A 63 -18.40 13.92 3.68
CA VAL A 63 -17.81 13.55 2.39
C VAL A 63 -17.18 12.15 2.42
N VAL A 64 -16.50 11.78 3.51
CA VAL A 64 -15.92 10.43 3.65
C VAL A 64 -17.01 9.37 3.78
N THR A 65 -18.08 9.65 4.52
CA THR A 65 -19.22 8.73 4.67
C THR A 65 -19.91 8.52 3.33
N ASP A 66 -20.17 9.59 2.58
CA ASP A 66 -20.82 9.52 1.27
C ASP A 66 -19.96 8.73 0.29
N TRP A 67 -18.67 9.07 0.20
CA TRP A 67 -17.70 8.34 -0.64
C TRP A 67 -17.61 6.85 -0.29
N PHE A 68 -17.75 6.49 0.99
CA PHE A 68 -17.70 5.08 1.41
C PHE A 68 -18.90 4.27 0.89
N GLN A 69 -20.03 4.91 0.59
CA GLN A 69 -21.22 4.24 0.04
C GLN A 69 -21.18 4.13 -1.49
N GLU A 70 -20.24 4.80 -2.16
CA GLU A 70 -20.12 4.76 -3.61
C GLU A 70 -19.62 3.38 -4.08
N GLU A 71 -20.08 2.96 -5.26
CA GLU A 71 -19.58 1.75 -5.90
C GLU A 71 -18.08 1.88 -6.21
N THR A 72 -17.29 0.93 -5.71
CA THR A 72 -15.85 0.92 -5.93
C THR A 72 -15.52 0.12 -7.19
N ASN A 73 -15.09 0.82 -8.24
CA ASN A 73 -14.59 0.19 -9.45
C ASN A 73 -13.35 -0.67 -9.20
N LEU A 74 -13.19 -1.74 -9.99
CA LEU A 74 -11.97 -2.53 -9.97
C LEU A 74 -10.76 -1.67 -10.37
N PRO A 75 -9.62 -1.81 -9.68
CA PRO A 75 -8.41 -1.11 -10.08
C PRO A 75 -7.91 -1.63 -11.42
N THR A 76 -7.51 -0.73 -12.32
CA THR A 76 -6.81 -1.12 -13.55
C THR A 76 -5.43 -1.67 -13.21
N GLN A 77 -5.21 -2.97 -13.44
CA GLN A 77 -3.91 -3.62 -13.25
C GLN A 77 -3.23 -3.85 -14.60
N ARG A 78 -2.05 -3.26 -14.81
CA ARG A 78 -1.17 -3.54 -15.94
C ARG A 78 0.11 -4.16 -15.41
N ASP A 79 0.29 -5.46 -15.63
CA ASP A 79 1.43 -6.21 -15.13
C ASP A 79 2.31 -6.71 -16.28
N GLU A 80 3.33 -5.92 -16.62
CA GLU A 80 4.26 -6.25 -17.72
C GLU A 80 4.97 -7.59 -17.50
N PHE A 81 5.19 -7.98 -16.24
CA PHE A 81 5.78 -9.28 -15.92
C PHE A 81 4.93 -10.43 -16.49
N LEU A 82 3.60 -10.37 -16.35
CA LEU A 82 2.73 -11.42 -16.90
C LEU A 82 2.74 -11.43 -18.43
N ALA A 83 2.88 -10.27 -19.08
CA ALA A 83 3.07 -10.19 -20.52
C ALA A 83 4.39 -10.86 -20.97
N LYS A 84 5.46 -10.73 -20.17
CA LYS A 84 6.74 -11.43 -20.41
C LYS A 84 6.63 -12.94 -20.16
N VAL A 85 5.92 -13.35 -19.10
CA VAL A 85 5.63 -14.77 -18.83
C VAL A 85 4.84 -15.40 -19.98
N TYR A 86 3.92 -14.67 -20.60
CA TYR A 86 3.14 -15.18 -21.74
C TYR A 86 4.02 -15.60 -22.93
N VAL A 87 5.13 -14.88 -23.16
CA VAL A 87 6.07 -15.16 -24.26
C VAL A 87 7.30 -15.96 -23.82
N ILE A 88 7.28 -16.56 -22.62
CA ILE A 88 8.45 -17.18 -21.98
C ILE A 88 9.07 -18.31 -22.81
N SER A 89 8.27 -19.01 -23.63
CA SER A 89 8.74 -20.10 -24.48
C SER A 89 9.68 -19.67 -25.60
N LEU A 90 9.80 -18.37 -25.88
CA LEU A 90 10.73 -17.83 -26.88
C LEU A 90 12.15 -17.66 -26.32
N PHE A 91 12.34 -17.80 -25.01
CA PHE A 91 13.60 -17.56 -24.32
C PHE A 91 14.20 -18.86 -23.79
N ASN A 92 15.50 -18.86 -23.55
CA ASN A 92 16.16 -20.01 -22.95
C ASN A 92 15.83 -20.13 -21.46
N GLN A 93 16.17 -21.28 -20.87
CA GLN A 93 15.90 -21.58 -19.47
C GLN A 93 16.47 -20.55 -18.50
N GLU A 94 17.70 -20.13 -18.70
CA GLU A 94 18.39 -19.18 -17.82
C GLU A 94 17.62 -17.85 -17.79
N GLN A 95 17.28 -17.32 -18.97
CA GLN A 95 16.49 -16.10 -19.10
C GLN A 95 15.09 -16.22 -18.48
N ALA A 96 14.43 -17.38 -18.66
CA ALA A 96 13.13 -17.65 -18.07
C ALA A 96 13.19 -17.75 -16.53
N ALA A 97 14.24 -18.37 -15.99
CA ALA A 97 14.48 -18.48 -14.56
C ALA A 97 14.80 -17.12 -13.93
N ASP A 98 15.63 -16.30 -14.59
CA ASP A 98 15.99 -14.96 -14.15
C ASP A 98 14.75 -14.06 -14.02
N LEU A 99 13.84 -14.11 -15.01
CA LEU A 99 12.58 -13.37 -14.97
C LEU A 99 11.76 -13.69 -13.71
N LEU A 100 11.62 -14.97 -13.37
CA LEU A 100 10.90 -15.41 -12.16
C LEU A 100 11.66 -15.06 -10.88
N GLN A 101 12.99 -15.14 -10.91
CA GLN A 101 13.85 -14.81 -9.78
C GLN A 101 13.80 -13.31 -9.43
N ASP A 102 13.83 -12.43 -10.43
CA ASP A 102 13.68 -10.99 -10.25
C ASP A 102 12.34 -10.64 -9.60
N ARG A 103 11.26 -11.28 -10.06
CA ARG A 103 9.93 -11.14 -9.46
C ARG A 103 9.93 -11.60 -8.00
N ARG A 104 10.54 -12.74 -7.72
CA ARG A 104 10.65 -13.29 -6.36
C ARG A 104 11.43 -12.33 -5.45
N HIS A 105 12.58 -11.83 -5.88
CA HIS A 105 13.38 -10.87 -5.13
C HIS A 105 12.60 -9.58 -4.82
N HIS A 106 11.87 -9.06 -5.81
CA HIS A 106 11.02 -7.89 -5.63
C HIS A 106 9.97 -8.12 -4.53
N TYR A 107 9.25 -9.23 -4.59
CA TYR A 107 8.22 -9.54 -3.60
C TYR A 107 8.76 -9.91 -2.23
N GLN A 108 9.95 -10.52 -2.12
CA GLN A 108 10.63 -10.73 -0.84
C GLN A 108 10.99 -9.39 -0.16
N LYS A 109 11.48 -8.42 -0.94
CA LYS A 109 11.78 -7.08 -0.43
C LYS A 109 10.52 -6.39 0.08
N ILE A 110 9.42 -6.45 -0.68
CA ILE A 110 8.12 -5.91 -0.24
C ILE A 110 7.64 -6.64 1.02
N GLN A 111 7.66 -7.97 1.04
CA GLN A 111 7.21 -8.77 2.17
C GLN A 111 7.94 -8.37 3.46
N LYS A 112 9.28 -8.23 3.41
CA LYS A 112 10.09 -7.78 4.56
C LYS A 112 9.68 -6.40 5.06
N GLN A 113 9.44 -5.45 4.16
CA GLN A 113 8.96 -4.10 4.53
C GLN A 113 7.60 -4.14 5.23
N TYR A 114 6.67 -4.94 4.72
CA TYR A 114 5.32 -5.05 5.30
C TYR A 114 5.31 -5.88 6.60
N GLN A 115 6.22 -6.84 6.76
CA GLN A 115 6.42 -7.56 8.02
C GLN A 115 6.88 -6.60 9.11
N HIS A 116 7.83 -5.71 8.83
CA HIS A 116 8.26 -4.68 9.77
C HIS A 116 7.09 -3.76 10.19
N LYS A 117 6.30 -3.27 9.21
CA LYS A 117 5.11 -2.45 9.50
C LYS A 117 4.04 -3.20 10.30
N MET A 118 3.92 -4.52 10.12
CA MET A 118 3.03 -5.37 10.90
C MET A 118 3.54 -5.56 12.32
N GLN A 119 4.85 -5.72 12.51
CA GLN A 119 5.46 -5.74 13.85
C GLN A 119 5.18 -4.44 14.60
N GLU A 120 5.38 -3.28 13.97
CA GLU A 120 5.02 -1.98 14.56
C GLU A 120 3.54 -1.90 14.97
N TYR A 121 2.62 -2.43 14.14
CA TYR A 121 1.20 -2.48 14.49
C TYR A 121 0.94 -3.39 15.69
N ASN A 122 1.62 -4.53 15.78
CA ASN A 122 1.46 -5.49 16.88
C ASN A 122 1.94 -4.95 18.23
N LEU A 123 2.78 -3.91 18.24
CA LEU A 123 3.18 -3.19 19.46
C LEU A 123 2.06 -2.34 20.06
N ILE A 124 1.00 -2.03 19.30
CA ILE A 124 -0.19 -1.35 19.84
C ILE A 124 -0.90 -2.35 20.74
N THR A 125 -0.93 -2.10 22.04
CA THR A 125 -1.60 -2.99 23.03
C THR A 125 -2.98 -2.48 23.42
N ASP A 126 -3.18 -1.16 23.42
CA ASP A 126 -4.45 -0.52 23.78
C ASP A 126 -5.58 -0.91 22.80
N PRO A 127 -6.71 -1.46 23.28
CA PRO A 127 -7.82 -1.89 22.43
C PRO A 127 -8.47 -0.76 21.62
N THR A 128 -8.56 0.44 22.18
CA THR A 128 -9.18 1.61 21.52
C THR A 128 -8.31 2.06 20.34
N GLU A 129 -7.00 2.14 20.54
CA GLU A 129 -6.04 2.45 19.49
C GLU A 129 -5.96 1.33 18.45
N LYS A 130 -6.08 0.06 18.83
CA LYS A 130 -6.22 -1.04 17.86
C LYS A 130 -7.45 -0.85 16.97
N GLN A 131 -8.61 -0.57 17.56
CA GLN A 131 -9.85 -0.37 16.81
C GLN A 131 -9.73 0.79 15.80
N LYS A 132 -9.17 1.91 16.25
CA LYS A 132 -8.83 3.06 15.40
C LYS A 132 -7.90 2.71 14.23
N ASN A 133 -7.04 1.70 14.40
CA ASN A 133 -6.07 1.26 13.40
C ASN A 133 -6.50 0.02 12.60
N LEU A 134 -7.74 -0.46 12.73
CA LEU A 134 -8.22 -1.66 12.05
C LEU A 134 -8.01 -1.62 10.53
N GLY A 135 -8.33 -0.50 9.88
CA GLY A 135 -8.10 -0.34 8.43
C GLY A 135 -6.63 -0.48 8.04
N ARG A 136 -5.70 0.03 8.86
CA ARG A 136 -4.24 -0.15 8.64
C ARG A 136 -3.88 -1.63 8.71
N TYR A 137 -4.38 -2.35 9.72
CA TYR A 137 -4.13 -3.79 9.87
C TYR A 137 -4.62 -4.59 8.66
N LEU A 138 -5.85 -4.36 8.21
CA LEU A 138 -6.44 -5.07 7.06
C LEU A 138 -5.60 -4.87 5.79
N ILE A 139 -5.13 -3.65 5.53
CA ILE A 139 -4.25 -3.35 4.39
C ILE A 139 -2.91 -4.09 4.51
N LEU A 140 -2.27 -4.02 5.68
CA LEU A 140 -0.99 -4.70 5.91
C LEU A 140 -1.12 -6.22 5.76
N LYS A 141 -2.18 -6.81 6.31
CA LYS A 141 -2.44 -8.25 6.22
C LYS A 141 -2.68 -8.68 4.77
N ARG A 142 -3.53 -7.96 4.02
CA ARG A 142 -3.75 -8.23 2.59
C ARG A 142 -2.45 -8.17 1.80
N ARG A 143 -1.60 -7.16 2.04
CA ARG A 143 -0.32 -7.02 1.34
C ARG A 143 0.62 -8.20 1.61
N LEU A 144 0.70 -8.67 2.85
CA LEU A 144 1.49 -9.86 3.21
C LEU A 144 0.95 -11.13 2.53
N MET A 145 -0.37 -11.29 2.46
CA MET A 145 -1.00 -12.43 1.77
C MET A 145 -0.68 -12.42 0.28
N VAL A 146 -0.84 -11.27 -0.40
CA VAL A 146 -0.48 -11.12 -1.81
C VAL A 146 0.99 -11.48 -2.05
N CYS A 147 1.89 -11.02 -1.18
CA CYS A 147 3.31 -11.38 -1.32
C CYS A 147 3.55 -12.87 -1.15
N ALA A 148 2.90 -13.51 -0.16
CA ALA A 148 3.06 -14.94 0.05
C ALA A 148 2.58 -15.74 -1.17
N THR A 149 1.40 -15.40 -1.71
CA THR A 149 0.84 -16.05 -2.90
C THR A 149 1.72 -15.85 -4.13
N GLU A 150 2.25 -14.64 -4.37
CA GLU A 150 3.14 -14.42 -5.52
C GLU A 150 4.45 -15.23 -5.39
N LEU A 151 5.03 -15.29 -4.18
CA LEU A 151 6.26 -16.05 -3.94
C LEU A 151 6.05 -17.56 -4.12
N GLU A 152 4.90 -18.07 -3.68
CA GLU A 152 4.48 -19.45 -3.90
C GLU A 152 4.30 -19.72 -5.40
N TRP A 153 3.62 -18.83 -6.13
CA TRP A 153 3.43 -18.95 -7.57
C TRP A 153 4.76 -18.94 -8.33
N CYS A 154 5.70 -18.04 -7.99
CA CYS A 154 7.03 -18.02 -8.61
C CYS A 154 7.80 -19.33 -8.34
N ALA A 155 7.66 -19.92 -7.15
CA ALA A 155 8.28 -21.20 -6.83
C ALA A 155 7.71 -22.35 -7.66
N TRP A 156 6.39 -22.40 -7.77
CA TRP A 156 5.70 -23.37 -8.62
C TRP A 156 6.10 -23.22 -10.10
N ALA A 157 6.08 -21.99 -10.63
CA ALA A 157 6.41 -21.73 -12.03
C ALA A 157 7.85 -22.15 -12.37
N GLN A 158 8.79 -21.91 -11.47
CA GLN A 158 10.17 -22.33 -11.63
C GLN A 158 10.31 -23.86 -11.63
N ASP A 159 9.53 -24.56 -10.82
CA ASP A 159 9.52 -26.03 -10.80
C ASP A 159 8.99 -26.61 -12.13
N ILE A 160 7.99 -25.96 -12.74
CA ILE A 160 7.49 -26.33 -14.08
C ILE A 160 8.57 -26.15 -15.15
N LEU A 161 9.29 -25.03 -15.14
CA LEU A 161 10.38 -24.78 -16.09
C LEU A 161 11.49 -25.85 -15.99
N ASN A 162 11.79 -26.30 -14.77
CA ASN A 162 12.79 -27.34 -14.54
C ASN A 162 12.34 -28.73 -15.01
N ARG A 163 11.04 -29.05 -14.87
CA ARG A 163 10.50 -30.36 -15.31
C ARG A 163 10.47 -30.51 -16.82
N ASN A 164 10.18 -29.44 -17.56
CA ASN A 164 10.13 -29.46 -19.02
C ASN A 164 11.51 -29.64 -19.69
N GLN A 165 12.60 -29.74 -18.93
CA GLN A 165 13.94 -30.06 -19.43
C GLN A 165 14.25 -31.56 -19.43
N ASN A 166 13.53 -32.34 -18.59
CA ASN A 166 13.78 -33.77 -18.43
C ASN A 166 12.91 -34.62 -19.38
N GLN A 167 12.32 -33.98 -20.40
CA GLN A 167 11.56 -34.58 -21.49
C GLN A 167 12.20 -34.17 -22.81
#